data_AF-A0A059LFJ5-F1
#
_entry.id   AF-A0A059LFJ5-F1
#
_cell.length_a   1.000
_cell.length_b   1.000
_cell.length_c   1.000
_cell.angle_alpha   90.00
_cell.angle_beta   90.00
_cell.angle_gamma   90.00
#
_symmetry.space_group_name_H-M   'P 1'
#
loop_
_entity.id
_entity.type
_entity.pdbx_description
1 polymer ?
#
loop_
_entity_poly.entity_id
_entity_poly.type
_entity_poly.pdbx_seq_one_letter_code
_entity_poly.pdbx_strand_id
1 'polypeptide(L)'
;MAVLCQRVVPAHYAFVIHTHNPVSGDAEEVYAELVLGLGESIVSGQVPGSPLCFAAGKLPGGGVSAPRVLLFPSKTRGMFAPDTVIFRSDSNGEDLEGYAGAGLYDSVTARPSALRSVDYWSDPLLQDEGLRASVLGAICEAGLVLESALAGPQDVEGVIGPDGAITIVQTRPQV
;
A
#
# COMPACT_ATOMS: atom_id res chain seq x y z
N MET A 1 -12.77 6.48 20.56
CA MET A 1 -12.11 5.19 20.34
C MET A 1 -13.18 4.14 20.11
N ALA A 2 -13.33 3.75 18.86
CA ALA A 2 -14.06 2.60 18.38
C ALA A 2 -13.07 1.57 17.81
N VAL A 3 -13.58 0.36 17.55
CA VAL A 3 -12.83 -0.70 16.87
C VAL A 3 -13.54 -0.98 15.56
N LEU A 4 -12.83 -0.81 14.45
CA LEU A 4 -13.30 -1.22 13.14
C LEU A 4 -13.15 -2.74 13.01
N CYS A 5 -14.26 -3.42 12.80
CA CYS A 5 -14.30 -4.84 12.47
C CYS A 5 -14.52 -4.99 10.96
N GLN A 6 -13.47 -5.38 10.23
CA GLN A 6 -13.52 -5.47 8.76
C GLN A 6 -13.14 -6.87 8.30
N ARG A 7 -13.78 -7.38 7.25
CA ARG A 7 -13.33 -8.62 6.62
C ARG A 7 -11.99 -8.37 5.93
N VAL A 8 -10.99 -9.22 6.20
CA VAL A 8 -9.70 -9.15 5.49
C VAL A 8 -9.97 -9.40 4.01
N VAL A 9 -9.55 -8.46 3.18
CA VAL A 9 -9.63 -8.61 1.73
C VAL A 9 -8.51 -9.57 1.30
N PRO A 10 -8.81 -10.60 0.48
CA PRO A 10 -7.77 -11.47 -0.08
C PRO A 10 -6.73 -10.64 -0.83
N ALA A 11 -5.48 -10.65 -0.36
CA ALA A 11 -4.39 -9.88 -0.95
C ALA A 11 -3.40 -10.81 -1.65
N HIS A 12 -3.30 -10.69 -2.97
CA HIS A 12 -2.13 -11.17 -3.71
C HIS A 12 -0.97 -10.19 -3.50
N TYR A 13 -1.26 -8.90 -3.68
CA TYR A 13 -0.35 -7.81 -3.34
C TYR A 13 -1.04 -6.84 -2.38
N ALA A 14 -0.25 -6.12 -1.59
CA ALA A 14 -0.69 -4.96 -0.84
C ALA A 14 0.22 -3.78 -1.15
N PHE A 15 -0.34 -2.57 -1.09
CA PHE A 15 0.38 -1.35 -1.39
C PHE A 15 0.03 -0.23 -0.42
N VAL A 16 0.98 0.70 -0.29
CA VAL A 16 0.80 2.01 0.35
C VAL A 16 1.10 3.08 -0.70
N ILE A 17 0.30 4.13 -0.76
CA ILE A 17 0.47 5.28 -1.65
C ILE A 17 0.51 6.56 -0.82
N HIS A 18 1.47 7.42 -1.13
CA HIS A 18 1.48 8.82 -0.74
C HIS A 18 1.28 9.68 -1.99
N THR A 19 0.22 10.48 -2.03
CA THR A 19 -0.06 11.30 -3.21
C THR A 19 0.78 12.57 -3.24
N HIS A 20 1.43 12.95 -2.15
CA HIS A 20 2.57 13.87 -2.13
C HIS A 20 3.82 13.07 -1.81
N ASN A 21 4.85 13.08 -2.67
CA ASN A 21 6.03 12.25 -2.46
C ASN A 21 6.72 12.58 -1.11
N PRO A 22 6.76 11.63 -0.16
CA PRO A 22 7.29 11.86 1.19
C PRO A 22 8.82 11.84 1.25
N VAL A 23 9.48 11.34 0.19
CA VAL A 23 10.94 11.25 0.08
C VAL A 23 11.52 12.50 -0.55
N SER A 24 10.95 12.96 -1.67
CA SER A 24 11.42 14.14 -2.40
C SER A 24 10.74 15.45 -1.97
N GLY A 25 9.55 15.36 -1.35
CA GLY A 25 8.70 16.52 -1.07
C GLY A 25 7.97 17.06 -2.31
N ASP A 26 7.98 16.35 -3.43
CA ASP A 26 7.31 16.78 -4.67
C ASP A 26 5.80 16.49 -4.63
N ALA A 27 4.99 17.55 -4.61
CA ALA A 27 3.53 17.47 -4.59
C ALA A 27 2.93 17.01 -5.93
N GLU A 28 3.70 17.08 -7.00
CA GLU A 28 3.29 16.63 -8.34
C GLU A 28 3.71 15.17 -8.61
N GLU A 29 4.23 14.45 -7.61
CA GLU A 29 4.64 13.06 -7.74
C GLU A 29 3.94 12.17 -6.71
N VAL A 30 3.33 11.09 -7.19
CA VAL A 30 2.80 10.01 -6.36
C VAL A 30 3.95 9.04 -6.07
N TYR A 31 4.12 8.65 -4.81
CA TYR A 31 5.05 7.62 -4.37
C TYR A 31 4.28 6.42 -3.83
N ALA A 32 4.71 5.21 -4.18
CA ALA A 32 4.06 3.99 -3.71
C ALA A 32 5.04 2.86 -3.41
N GLU A 33 4.62 2.01 -2.48
CA GLU A 33 5.33 0.80 -2.06
C GLU A 33 4.40 -0.40 -2.22
N LEU A 34 4.92 -1.53 -2.69
CA LEU A 34 4.15 -2.75 -2.92
C LEU A 34 4.87 -3.99 -2.39
N VAL A 35 4.11 -4.91 -1.80
CA VAL A 35 4.57 -6.21 -1.28
C VAL A 35 3.66 -7.35 -1.69
N LEU A 36 4.18 -8.58 -1.66
CA LEU A 36 3.39 -9.80 -1.72
C LEU A 36 2.68 -10.06 -0.38
N GLY A 37 1.39 -10.41 -0.45
CA GLY A 37 0.56 -10.65 0.72
C GLY A 37 0.00 -9.36 1.35
N LEU A 38 -0.14 -9.36 2.67
CA LEU A 38 -0.74 -8.26 3.43
C LEU A 38 0.25 -7.10 3.65
N GLY A 39 -0.31 -5.88 3.70
CA GLY A 39 0.41 -4.62 3.90
C GLY A 39 1.15 -4.50 5.24
N GLU A 40 0.86 -5.38 6.19
CA GLU A 40 1.61 -5.52 7.45
C GLU A 40 3.13 -5.65 7.22
N SER A 41 3.53 -6.24 6.09
CA SER A 41 4.94 -6.40 5.71
C SER A 41 5.63 -5.08 5.34
N ILE A 42 4.86 -4.02 5.06
CA ILE A 42 5.31 -2.64 4.83
C ILE A 42 5.35 -1.91 6.18
N VAL A 43 4.22 -1.87 6.89
CA VAL A 43 4.00 -0.94 8.01
C VAL A 43 4.60 -1.38 9.35
N SER A 44 4.73 -2.69 9.61
CA SER A 44 5.11 -3.19 10.94
C SER A 44 6.59 -3.08 11.28
N GLY A 45 7.45 -2.87 10.27
CA GLY A 45 8.90 -2.99 10.42
C GLY A 45 9.40 -4.41 10.77
N GLN A 46 8.52 -5.42 10.85
CA GLN A 46 8.87 -6.78 11.29
C GLN A 46 9.49 -7.65 10.19
N VAL A 47 9.41 -7.21 8.94
CA VAL A 47 9.88 -7.97 7.77
C VAL A 47 11.07 -7.25 7.14
N PRO A 48 12.32 -7.76 7.32
CA PRO A 48 13.51 -7.18 6.72
C PRO A 48 13.46 -7.18 5.19
N GLY A 49 14.19 -6.23 4.59
CA GLY A 49 14.22 -6.02 3.15
C GLY A 49 13.21 -4.96 2.70
N SER A 50 13.31 -4.61 1.43
CA SER A 50 12.59 -3.49 0.84
C SER A 50 11.36 -3.96 0.05
N PRO A 51 10.27 -3.18 0.05
CA PRO A 51 9.16 -3.37 -0.89
C PRO A 51 9.60 -3.01 -2.33
N LEU A 52 8.73 -3.27 -3.31
CA LEU A 52 8.84 -2.66 -4.63
C LEU A 52 8.45 -1.19 -4.48
N CYS A 53 9.39 -0.26 -4.70
CA CYS A 53 9.12 1.17 -4.63
C CYS A 53 9.02 1.74 -6.04
N PHE A 54 8.04 2.60 -6.28
CA PHE A 54 7.81 3.23 -7.57
C PHE A 54 7.15 4.59 -7.41
N ALA A 55 7.28 5.42 -8.43
CA ALA A 55 6.68 6.75 -8.46
C ALA A 55 6.15 7.11 -9.84
N ALA A 56 5.15 8.00 -9.89
CA ALA A 56 4.61 8.54 -11.14
C ALA A 56 4.24 10.02 -10.96
N GLY A 57 4.53 10.83 -11.98
CA GLY A 57 4.14 12.25 -11.99
C GLY A 57 2.66 12.41 -12.27
N LYS A 58 2.03 13.39 -11.63
CA LYS A 58 0.64 13.80 -11.90
C LYS A 58 0.61 14.61 -13.19
N LEU A 59 -0.32 14.30 -14.08
CA LEU A 59 -0.43 14.97 -15.36
C LEU A 59 -1.47 16.10 -15.33
N PRO A 60 -1.22 17.23 -16.02
CA PRO A 60 -2.22 18.26 -16.20
C PRO A 60 -3.48 17.69 -16.88
N GLY A 61 -4.65 17.90 -16.28
CA GLY A 61 -5.92 17.37 -16.79
C GLY A 61 -6.29 15.97 -16.29
N GLY A 62 -5.49 15.39 -15.39
CA GLY A 62 -5.75 14.10 -14.75
C GLY A 62 -4.93 12.96 -15.33
N GLY A 63 -4.84 11.86 -14.58
CA GLY A 63 -3.98 10.72 -14.89
C GLY A 63 -2.54 10.89 -14.40
N VAL A 64 -1.72 9.88 -14.66
CA VAL A 64 -0.34 9.78 -14.20
C VAL A 64 0.62 9.48 -15.35
N SER A 65 1.88 9.88 -15.22
CA SER A 65 2.94 9.48 -16.13
C SER A 65 3.21 7.98 -16.05
N ALA A 66 3.98 7.45 -17.00
CA ALA A 66 4.49 6.08 -16.87
C ALA A 66 5.20 5.89 -15.52
N PRO A 67 4.83 4.86 -14.72
CA PRO A 67 5.47 4.61 -13.43
C PRO A 67 6.94 4.27 -13.59
N ARG A 68 7.77 4.87 -12.74
CA ARG A 68 9.20 4.60 -12.63
C ARG A 68 9.45 3.70 -11.43
N VAL A 69 9.99 2.51 -11.67
CA VAL A 69 10.50 1.65 -10.59
C VAL A 69 11.74 2.32 -9.98
N LEU A 70 11.69 2.56 -8.68
CA LEU A 70 12.77 3.16 -7.89
C LEU A 70 13.63 2.08 -7.22
N LEU A 71 12.98 0.99 -6.76
CA LEU A 71 13.65 -0.10 -6.06
C LEU A 71 12.88 -1.39 -6.27
N PHE A 72 13.59 -2.47 -6.61
CA PHE A 72 13.02 -3.82 -6.68
C PHE A 72 12.94 -4.45 -5.28
N PRO A 73 11.93 -5.33 -5.04
CA PRO A 73 11.69 -5.86 -3.71
C PRO A 73 12.76 -6.87 -3.29
N SER A 74 13.04 -6.93 -1.99
CA SER A 74 14.03 -7.84 -1.39
C SER A 74 13.56 -8.53 -0.11
N LYS A 75 12.31 -8.30 0.31
CA LYS A 75 11.73 -8.98 1.48
C LYS A 75 11.64 -10.48 1.24
N THR A 76 12.32 -11.29 2.04
CA THR A 76 12.32 -12.76 1.89
C THR A 76 11.05 -13.44 2.41
N ARG A 77 10.23 -12.69 3.15
CA ARG A 77 8.96 -13.15 3.71
C ARG A 77 7.85 -12.13 3.44
N GLY A 78 6.61 -12.61 3.41
CA GLY A 78 5.41 -11.80 3.37
C GLY A 78 4.39 -12.30 4.40
N MET A 79 3.49 -11.43 4.82
CA MET A 79 2.41 -11.77 5.75
C MET A 79 1.16 -12.24 5.00
N PHE A 80 0.55 -13.34 5.41
CA PHE A 80 -0.65 -13.90 4.78
C PHE A 80 -1.68 -14.28 5.83
N ALA A 81 -2.96 -14.05 5.55
CA ALA A 81 -4.06 -14.49 6.41
C ALA A 81 -5.01 -15.42 5.64
N PRO A 82 -5.67 -16.38 6.32
CA PRO A 82 -6.83 -17.06 5.77
C PRO A 82 -8.03 -16.10 5.73
N ASP A 83 -9.16 -16.56 5.20
CA ASP A 83 -10.44 -15.85 5.35
C ASP A 83 -10.72 -15.59 6.84
N THR A 84 -10.73 -14.31 7.20
CA THR A 84 -10.83 -13.83 8.58
C THR A 84 -11.38 -12.39 8.63
N VAL A 85 -11.68 -11.94 9.84
CA VAL A 85 -11.95 -10.53 10.16
C VAL A 85 -10.70 -9.95 10.84
N ILE A 86 -10.45 -8.66 10.62
CA ILE A 86 -9.42 -7.85 11.28
C ILE A 86 -10.09 -6.80 12.15
N PHE A 87 -9.48 -6.54 13.30
CA PHE A 87 -9.89 -5.55 14.29
C PHE A 87 -8.85 -4.44 14.30
N ARG A 88 -9.26 -3.22 13.95
CA ARG A 88 -8.39 -2.04 13.88
C ARG A 88 -8.89 -0.94 14.80
N SER A 89 -7.97 -0.27 15.49
CA SER A 89 -8.26 0.93 16.26
C SER A 89 -8.62 2.08 15.32
N ASP A 90 -9.62 2.89 15.67
CA ASP A 90 -9.89 4.17 14.99
C ASP A 90 -9.10 5.35 15.61
N SER A 91 -8.17 5.06 16.51
CA SER A 91 -7.45 6.08 17.27
C SER A 91 -6.63 6.95 16.33
N ASN A 92 -6.91 8.25 16.33
CA ASN A 92 -6.12 9.28 15.67
C ASN A 92 -4.81 9.59 16.41
N GLY A 93 -4.45 8.82 17.46
CA GLY A 93 -3.17 8.96 18.14
C GLY A 93 -1.98 8.72 17.21
N GLU A 94 -2.19 8.08 16.05
CA GLU A 94 -1.19 7.91 15.00
C GLU A 94 -1.04 9.13 14.09
N ASP A 95 -2.00 10.06 14.11
CA ASP A 95 -2.16 11.18 13.16
C ASP A 95 -1.88 12.55 13.83
N LEU A 96 -1.13 12.57 14.92
CA LEU A 96 -0.79 13.81 15.61
C LEU A 96 0.31 14.56 14.84
N GLU A 97 0.15 15.89 14.70
CA GLU A 97 1.14 16.74 14.04
C GLU A 97 2.52 16.59 14.69
N GLY A 98 3.53 16.22 13.89
CA GLY A 98 4.89 15.95 14.37
C GLY A 98 5.10 14.57 15.01
N TYR A 99 4.13 13.67 14.93
CA TYR A 99 4.22 12.30 15.43
C TYR A 99 3.84 11.29 14.34
N ALA A 100 4.84 10.61 13.76
CA ALA A 100 4.62 9.50 12.85
C ALA A 100 4.24 8.25 13.68
N GLY A 101 2.94 8.09 13.97
CA GLY A 101 2.45 6.98 14.79
C GLY A 101 1.95 5.79 13.98
N ALA A 102 2.17 5.73 12.67
CA ALA A 102 1.76 4.59 11.85
C ALA A 102 2.31 3.27 12.45
N GLY A 103 1.40 2.34 12.77
CA GLY A 103 1.76 1.06 13.40
C GLY A 103 1.98 1.14 14.92
N LEU A 104 1.54 2.22 15.58
CA LEU A 104 1.51 2.31 17.04
C LEU A 104 0.50 1.31 17.62
N TYR A 105 -0.62 1.10 16.93
CA TYR A 105 -1.62 0.10 17.28
C TYR A 105 -1.56 -1.11 16.36
N ASP A 106 -1.54 -2.29 16.97
CA ASP A 106 -1.54 -3.55 16.23
C ASP A 106 -2.92 -3.84 15.62
N SER A 107 -2.93 -4.38 14.40
CA SER A 107 -4.13 -4.84 13.72
C SER A 107 -4.30 -6.34 13.96
N VAL A 108 -5.26 -6.71 14.82
CA VAL A 108 -5.42 -8.12 15.22
C VAL A 108 -6.38 -8.83 14.30
N THR A 109 -6.02 -10.02 13.83
CA THR A 109 -6.90 -10.88 13.03
C THR A 109 -7.57 -11.95 13.91
N ALA A 110 -8.85 -12.25 13.64
CA ALA A 110 -9.58 -13.29 14.38
C ALA A 110 -8.95 -14.69 14.22
N ARG A 111 -8.42 -14.96 13.03
CA ARG A 111 -7.59 -16.14 12.73
C ARG A 111 -6.17 -15.65 12.42
N PRO A 112 -5.13 -16.24 13.04
CA PRO A 112 -3.76 -15.73 12.92
C PRO A 112 -3.30 -15.61 11.47
N SER A 113 -2.63 -14.50 11.17
CA SER A 113 -1.77 -14.36 10.01
C SER A 113 -0.47 -15.14 10.21
N ALA A 114 0.22 -15.44 9.11
CA ALA A 114 1.48 -16.17 9.14
C ALA A 114 2.46 -15.56 8.14
N LEU A 115 3.71 -15.41 8.60
CA LEU A 115 4.83 -15.07 7.75
C LEU A 115 5.25 -16.28 6.92
N ARG A 116 5.24 -16.14 5.59
CA ARG A 116 5.65 -17.18 4.64
C ARG A 116 6.76 -16.65 3.74
N SER A 117 7.62 -17.54 3.26
CA SER A 117 8.62 -17.16 2.25
C SER A 117 7.90 -16.70 0.98
N VAL A 118 8.46 -15.68 0.34
CA VAL A 118 7.96 -15.18 -0.95
C VAL A 118 8.97 -15.46 -2.04
N ASP A 119 8.48 -15.69 -3.25
CA ASP A 119 9.29 -15.97 -4.43
C ASP A 119 9.07 -14.91 -5.49
N TYR A 120 10.02 -13.98 -5.58
CA TYR A 120 10.03 -12.93 -6.60
C TYR A 120 10.48 -13.43 -7.97
N TRP A 121 11.15 -14.57 -8.04
CA TRP A 121 11.64 -15.10 -9.32
C TRP A 121 10.48 -15.57 -10.20
N SER A 122 9.43 -16.14 -9.61
CA SER A 122 8.24 -16.58 -10.34
C SER A 122 7.11 -15.54 -10.38
N ASP A 123 7.28 -14.37 -9.76
CA ASP A 123 6.25 -13.34 -9.67
C ASP A 123 6.02 -12.65 -11.04
N PRO A 124 4.82 -12.75 -11.64
CA PRO A 124 4.50 -12.11 -12.93
C PRO A 124 4.74 -10.60 -12.94
N LEU A 125 4.53 -9.92 -11.81
CA LEU A 125 4.75 -8.47 -11.71
C LEU A 125 6.22 -8.11 -11.94
N LEU A 126 7.15 -9.02 -11.64
CA LEU A 126 8.59 -8.80 -11.85
C LEU A 126 9.05 -9.34 -13.20
N GLN A 127 8.44 -10.41 -13.69
CA GLN A 127 8.81 -11.05 -14.95
C GLN A 127 8.25 -10.34 -16.19
N ASP A 128 7.10 -9.67 -16.09
CA ASP A 128 6.42 -9.01 -17.21
C ASP A 128 6.42 -7.48 -17.02
N GLU A 129 7.16 -6.78 -17.87
CA GLU A 129 7.26 -5.32 -17.84
C GLU A 129 5.96 -4.60 -18.22
N GLY A 130 5.18 -5.17 -19.14
CA GLY A 130 3.90 -4.59 -19.56
C GLY A 130 2.85 -4.72 -18.46
N LEU A 131 2.75 -5.91 -17.86
CA LEU A 131 1.90 -6.13 -16.68
C LEU A 131 2.31 -5.22 -15.54
N ARG A 132 3.61 -5.11 -15.25
CA ARG A 132 4.14 -4.21 -14.22
C ARG A 132 3.72 -2.78 -14.46
N ALA A 133 3.98 -2.23 -15.65
CA ALA A 133 3.61 -0.86 -15.98
C ALA A 133 2.11 -0.61 -15.80
N SER A 134 1.27 -1.56 -16.25
CA SER A 134 -0.19 -1.47 -16.10
C SER A 134 -0.63 -1.48 -14.64
N VAL A 135 -0.10 -2.39 -13.83
CA VAL A 135 -0.48 -2.53 -12.41
C VAL A 135 -0.02 -1.33 -11.60
N LEU A 136 1.25 -0.92 -11.75
CA LEU A 136 1.79 0.24 -11.04
C LEU A 136 1.04 1.53 -11.43
N GLY A 137 0.67 1.68 -12.71
CA GLY A 137 -0.11 2.81 -13.19
C GLY A 137 -1.49 2.87 -12.54
N ALA A 138 -2.21 1.75 -12.53
CA ALA A 138 -3.53 1.65 -11.91
C ALA A 138 -3.50 1.97 -10.40
N ILE A 139 -2.44 1.57 -9.69
CA ILE A 139 -2.24 1.94 -8.28
C ILE A 139 -2.08 3.46 -8.13
N CYS A 140 -1.19 4.09 -8.91
CA CYS A 140 -0.99 5.54 -8.86
C CYS A 140 -2.25 6.32 -9.23
N GLU A 141 -3.01 5.87 -10.24
CA GLU A 141 -4.29 6.47 -10.62
C GLU A 141 -5.33 6.38 -9.49
N ALA A 142 -5.39 5.27 -8.76
CA ALA A 142 -6.28 5.13 -7.61
C ALA A 142 -5.97 6.18 -6.53
N GLY A 143 -4.69 6.46 -6.27
CA GLY A 143 -4.27 7.53 -5.37
C GLY A 143 -4.74 8.91 -5.84
N LEU A 144 -4.56 9.23 -7.12
CA LEU A 144 -4.99 10.52 -7.69
C LEU A 144 -6.51 10.72 -7.64
N VAL A 145 -7.28 9.65 -7.88
CA VAL A 145 -8.75 9.67 -7.75
C VAL A 145 -9.16 9.99 -6.30
N LEU A 146 -8.50 9.38 -5.31
CA LEU A 146 -8.79 9.63 -3.90
C LEU A 146 -8.40 11.05 -3.47
N GLU A 147 -7.21 11.52 -3.84
CA GLU A 147 -6.76 12.90 -3.57
C GLU A 147 -7.74 13.93 -4.15
N SER A 148 -8.20 13.70 -5.38
CA SER A 148 -9.19 14.57 -6.03
C SER A 148 -10.55 14.53 -5.32
N ALA A 149 -11.01 13.35 -4.91
CA ALA A 149 -12.29 13.17 -4.23
C ALA A 149 -12.30 13.72 -2.79
N LEU A 150 -11.16 13.71 -2.11
CA LEU A 150 -10.99 14.13 -0.72
C LEU A 150 -10.37 15.53 -0.57
N ALA A 151 -10.06 16.19 -1.69
CA ALA A 151 -9.57 17.57 -1.76
C ALA A 151 -8.27 17.83 -0.98
N GLY A 152 -7.30 16.91 -1.06
CA GLY A 152 -5.97 17.09 -0.49
C GLY A 152 -5.11 15.82 -0.49
N PRO A 153 -3.80 15.93 -0.22
CA PRO A 153 -2.88 14.80 -0.21
C PRO A 153 -3.34 13.66 0.69
N GLN A 154 -3.17 12.42 0.22
CA GLN A 154 -3.62 11.22 0.90
C GLN A 154 -2.48 10.23 1.15
N ASP A 155 -2.54 9.60 2.31
CA ASP A 155 -1.84 8.36 2.66
C ASP A 155 -2.86 7.20 2.57
N VAL A 156 -2.65 6.29 1.63
CA VAL A 156 -3.62 5.29 1.19
C VAL A 156 -3.05 3.90 1.34
N GLU A 157 -3.81 3.01 1.99
CA GLU A 157 -3.54 1.57 1.98
C GLU A 157 -4.52 0.86 1.05
N GLY A 158 -4.01 -0.07 0.25
CA GLY A 158 -4.84 -0.90 -0.63
C GLY A 158 -4.25 -2.28 -0.88
N VAL A 159 -5.07 -3.11 -1.52
CA VAL A 159 -4.70 -4.48 -1.90
C VAL A 159 -5.11 -4.76 -3.33
N ILE A 160 -4.39 -5.70 -3.95
CA ILE A 160 -4.74 -6.30 -5.23
C ILE A 160 -5.15 -7.75 -4.97
N GLY A 161 -6.37 -8.09 -5.33
CA GLY A 161 -6.89 -9.44 -5.23
C GLY A 161 -6.23 -10.41 -6.23
N PRO A 162 -6.41 -11.73 -6.05
CA PRO A 162 -5.94 -12.73 -7.02
C PRO A 162 -6.54 -12.57 -8.43
N ASP A 163 -7.69 -11.89 -8.53
CA ASP A 163 -8.38 -11.53 -9.77
C ASP A 163 -7.88 -10.21 -10.39
N GLY A 164 -6.91 -9.55 -9.75
CA GLY A 164 -6.36 -8.26 -10.17
C GLY A 164 -7.18 -7.05 -9.71
N ALA A 165 -8.27 -7.23 -8.95
CA ALA A 165 -9.09 -6.12 -8.48
C ALA A 165 -8.36 -5.32 -7.39
N ILE A 166 -8.30 -3.99 -7.56
CA ILE A 166 -7.80 -3.08 -6.54
C ILE A 166 -8.91 -2.78 -5.53
N THR A 167 -8.63 -2.98 -4.24
CA THR A 167 -9.51 -2.59 -3.14
C THR A 167 -8.76 -1.64 -2.20
N ILE A 168 -9.29 -0.43 -2.02
CA ILE A 168 -8.80 0.50 -1.01
C ILE A 168 -9.31 0.06 0.35
N VAL A 169 -8.40 -0.14 1.30
CA VAL A 169 -8.75 -0.59 2.66
C VAL A 169 -8.68 0.54 3.68
N GLN A 170 -7.90 1.59 3.40
CA GLN A 170 -7.80 2.78 4.23
C GLN A 170 -7.34 3.97 3.38
N THR A 171 -7.79 5.16 3.74
CA THR A 171 -7.22 6.43 3.28
C THR A 171 -7.29 7.42 4.42
N ARG A 172 -6.27 8.28 4.55
CA ARG A 172 -6.26 9.39 5.49
C ARG A 172 -5.55 10.60 4.88
N PRO A 173 -5.82 11.83 5.36
CA PRO A 173 -5.02 12.99 4.99
C PRO A 173 -3.53 12.72 5.27
N GLN A 174 -2.69 13.04 4.30
CA GLN A 174 -1.25 13.01 4.48
C GLN A 174 -0.81 14.32 5.17
N VAL A 175 -0.30 14.19 6.40
CA VAL A 175 0.18 15.29 7.26
C VAL A 175 1.70 15.44 7.23
#